data_AF-A0A858T0E6-F1
#
_entry.id   AF-A0A858T0E6-F1
#
_cell.length_a   1.000
_cell.length_b   1.000
_cell.length_c   1.000
_cell.angle_alpha   90.00
_cell.angle_beta   90.00
_cell.angle_gamma   90.00
#
_symmetry.space_group_name_H-M   'P 1'
#
loop_
_entity.id
_entity.type
_entity.pdbx_description
1 polymer ?
#
loop_
_entity_poly.entity_id
_entity_poly.type
_entity_poly.pdbx_seq_one_letter_code
_entity_poly.pdbx_strand_id
1 'polypeptide(L)' 'MSKYGPSRRDLRYRAGFAIAGLSMTAGALAYRGWPTGPGGWEAIGIALVFFGGTLIWAMRKLIRQDYPDET' A
#
# COMPACT_ATOMS: atom_id res chain seq x y z
N MET A 1 -5.47 -23.17 0.38
CA MET A 1 -4.11 -22.61 0.58
C MET A 1 -3.33 -22.81 -0.71
N SER A 2 -2.96 -21.72 -1.40
CA SER A 2 -2.18 -21.81 -2.64
C SER A 2 -0.72 -22.11 -2.29
N LYS A 3 -0.19 -23.23 -2.81
CA LYS A 3 1.23 -23.62 -2.67
C LYS A 3 2.20 -22.59 -3.27
N TYR A 4 1.69 -21.66 -4.09
CA TYR A 4 2.46 -20.61 -4.78
C TYR A 4 2.03 -19.19 -4.35
N GLY A 5 1.40 -19.07 -3.17
CA GLY A 5 1.06 -17.77 -2.60
C GLY A 5 2.29 -16.98 -2.13
N PRO A 6 2.23 -15.63 -2.08
CA PRO A 6 3.30 -14.83 -1.50
C PRO A 6 3.51 -15.21 -0.03
N SER A 7 4.78 -15.27 0.39
CA SER A 7 5.14 -15.58 1.78
C SER A 7 4.63 -14.52 2.75
N ARG A 8 4.60 -14.86 4.04
CA ARG A 8 4.24 -13.91 5.10
C ARG A 8 5.18 -12.70 5.10
N ARG A 9 6.46 -12.94 4.87
CA ARG A 9 7.48 -11.88 4.82
C ARG A 9 7.28 -10.95 3.62
N ASP A 10 7.00 -11.49 2.44
CA ASP A 10 6.68 -10.71 1.24
C ASP A 10 5.46 -9.82 1.43
N LEU A 11 4.40 -10.36 2.05
CA LEU A 11 3.18 -9.61 2.37
C LEU A 11 3.47 -8.43 3.30
N ARG A 12 4.30 -8.65 4.32
CA ARG A 12 4.73 -7.58 5.26
C ARG A 12 5.58 -6.52 4.56
N TYR A 13 6.50 -6.90 3.69
CA TYR A 13 7.30 -5.94 2.91
C TYR A 13 6.41 -5.09 2.01
N ARG A 14 5.45 -5.71 1.30
CA ARG A 14 4.50 -4.99 0.44
C ARG A 14 3.63 -4.03 1.25
N ALA A 15 3.13 -4.46 2.39
CA ALA A 15 2.37 -3.60 3.30
C ALA A 15 3.22 -2.42 3.81
N GLY A 16 4.46 -2.68 4.24
CA GLY A 16 5.39 -1.65 4.69
C GLY A 16 5.71 -0.62 3.61
N PHE A 17 5.99 -1.06 2.39
CA PHE A 17 6.24 -0.17 1.26
C PHE A 17 5.02 0.70 0.93
N ALA A 18 3.82 0.11 0.96
CA ALA A 18 2.59 0.84 0.73
C ALA A 18 2.30 1.87 1.83
N ILE A 19 2.55 1.54 3.10
CA ILE A 19 2.47 2.49 4.22
C ILE A 19 3.45 3.64 4.03
N ALA A 20 4.69 3.35 3.64
CA ALA A 20 5.70 4.38 3.38
C ALA A 20 5.27 5.31 2.24
N GLY A 21 4.77 4.76 1.12
CA GLY A 21 4.25 5.53 0.00
C GLY A 21 3.10 6.46 0.41
N LEU A 22 2.09 5.93 1.12
CA LEU A 22 0.98 6.74 1.64
C LEU A 22 1.44 7.81 2.62
N SER A 23 2.40 7.50 3.49
CA SER A 23 2.96 8.45 4.45
C SER A 23 3.70 9.58 3.73
N MET A 24 4.44 9.28 2.66
CA MET A 24 5.09 10.29 1.84
C MET A 24 4.08 11.15 1.08
N THR A 25 2.99 10.57 0.56
CA THR A 25 1.91 11.34 -0.07
C THR A 25 1.23 12.28 0.94
N ALA A 26 0.92 11.78 2.14
CA ALA A 26 0.35 12.59 3.21
C ALA A 26 1.31 13.68 3.69
N GLY A 27 2.60 13.36 3.82
CA GLY A 27 3.65 14.32 4.17
C GLY A 27 3.83 15.40 3.10
N ALA A 28 3.78 15.03 1.82
CA ALA A 28 3.83 15.97 0.71
C ALA A 28 2.62 16.93 0.74
N LEU A 29 1.43 16.42 1.03
CA LEU A 29 0.22 17.23 1.22
C LEU A 29 0.33 18.17 2.42
N ALA A 30 0.87 17.68 3.55
CA ALA A 30 1.06 18.50 4.74
C ALA A 30 2.09 19.62 4.53
N TYR A 31 3.16 19.34 3.78
CA TYR A 31 4.24 20.30 3.52
C TYR A 31 3.88 21.31 2.41
N ARG A 32 3.28 20.84 1.31
CA ARG A 32 2.96 21.67 0.13
C ARG A 32 1.55 22.26 0.17
N GLY A 33 0.66 21.72 0.99
CA GLY A 33 -0.76 22.05 1.01
C GLY A 33 -1.57 21.33 -0.08
N TRP A 34 -2.85 21.70 -0.19
CA TRP A 34 -3.75 21.13 -1.19
C TRP A 34 -3.34 21.55 -2.62
N PRO A 35 -3.41 20.63 -3.60
CA PRO A 35 -3.09 20.98 -4.97
C PRO A 35 -4.12 21.93 -5.56
N THR A 36 -3.63 22.95 -6.26
CA THR A 36 -4.43 23.99 -6.90
C THR A 36 -4.88 23.62 -8.32
N GLY A 37 -4.28 22.60 -8.92
CA GLY A 37 -4.58 22.14 -10.28
C GLY A 37 -4.91 20.64 -10.34
N PRO A 38 -5.58 20.19 -11.42
CA PRO A 38 -6.06 18.82 -11.58
C PRO A 38 -4.94 17.77 -11.50
N GLY A 39 -3.76 18.07 -12.06
CA GLY A 39 -2.62 17.13 -12.04
C GLY A 39 -2.17 16.71 -10.64
N GLY A 40 -2.27 17.60 -9.65
CA GLY A 40 -1.94 17.25 -8.26
C GLY A 40 -2.97 16.30 -7.64
N TRP A 41 -4.25 16.50 -7.96
CA TRP A 41 -5.32 15.60 -7.53
C TRP A 41 -5.24 14.24 -8.22
N GLU A 42 -4.90 14.19 -9.51
CA GLU A 42 -4.66 12.94 -10.24
C GLU A 42 -3.50 12.16 -9.64
N ALA A 43 -2.38 12.82 -9.33
CA ALA A 43 -1.23 12.19 -8.70
C ALA A 43 -1.57 11.60 -7.33
N ILE A 44 -2.32 12.33 -6.50
CA ILE A 44 -2.80 11.82 -5.20
C ILE A 44 -3.76 10.65 -5.41
N GLY A 45 -4.70 10.77 -6.34
CA GLY A 45 -5.66 9.70 -6.65
C GLY A 45 -4.96 8.42 -7.06
N ILE A 46 -3.99 8.50 -7.98
CA ILE A 46 -3.18 7.36 -8.43
C ILE A 46 -2.37 6.79 -7.26
N ALA A 47 -1.73 7.64 -6.45
CA ALA A 47 -0.97 7.20 -5.28
C ALA A 47 -1.85 6.46 -4.27
N LEU A 48 -3.04 6.99 -3.97
CA LEU A 48 -4.00 6.37 -3.05
C LEU A 48 -4.51 5.04 -3.59
N VAL A 49 -4.82 4.95 -4.89
CA VAL A 49 -5.26 3.68 -5.51
C VAL A 49 -4.13 2.65 -5.50
N PHE A 50 -2.92 3.05 -5.88
CA PHE A 50 -1.79 2.15 -6.01
C PHE A 50 -1.28 1.66 -4.65
N PHE A 51 -0.96 2.59 -3.74
CA PHE A 51 -0.47 2.25 -2.41
C PHE A 51 -1.60 1.77 -1.50
N GLY A 52 -2.75 2.45 -1.48
CA GLY A 52 -3.90 2.03 -0.67
C GLY A 52 -4.45 0.68 -1.11
N GLY A 53 -4.59 0.44 -2.42
CA GLY A 53 -4.99 -0.87 -2.95
C GLY A 53 -4.02 -1.98 -2.56
N THR A 54 -2.72 -1.72 -2.71
CA THR A 54 -1.66 -2.67 -2.31
C THR A 54 -1.69 -2.96 -0.81
N LEU A 55 -1.88 -1.93 0.02
CA LEU A 55 -1.94 -2.07 1.47
C LEU A 55 -3.15 -2.87 1.90
N ILE A 56 -4.34 -2.54 1.39
CA ILE A 56 -5.59 -3.24 1.72
C ILE A 56 -5.48 -4.71 1.30
N TRP A 57 -4.96 -4.98 0.11
CA TRP A 57 -4.79 -6.35 -0.38
C TRP A 57 -3.81 -7.15 0.49
N ALA A 58 -2.65 -6.57 0.81
CA ALA A 58 -1.63 -7.21 1.64
C ALA A 58 -2.15 -7.44 3.07
N MET A 59 -2.77 -6.44 3.69
CA MET A 59 -3.37 -6.54 5.03
C MET A 59 -4.49 -7.58 5.06
N ARG A 60 -5.37 -7.60 4.06
CA ARG A 60 -6.47 -8.58 3.98
C ARG A 60 -5.95 -10.02 3.91
N LYS A 61 -4.87 -10.27 3.15
CA LYS A 61 -4.20 -11.57 3.15
C LYS A 61 -3.51 -11.88 4.47
N LEU A 62 -2.90 -10.87 5.10
CA LEU A 62 -2.23 -11.02 6.39
C LEU A 62 -3.21 -11.43 7.51
N ILE A 63 -4.37 -10.76 7.56
CA ILE A 63 -5.47 -11.01 8.51
C ILE A 63 -6.13 -12.38 8.25
N ARG A 64 -6.32 -12.75 6.98
CA ARG A 64 -6.94 -14.03 6.61
C ARG A 64 -5.98 -15.23 6.71
N GLN A 65 -4.72 -15.00 7.08
CA GLN A 65 -3.67 -16.03 7.10
C GLN A 65 -3.56 -16.79 5.76
N ASP A 66 -3.84 -16.11 4.64
CA ASP A 66 -3.83 -16.71 3.30
C ASP A 66 -2.43 -16.63 2.68
N TYR A 67 -1.48 -17.26 3.37
CA TYR A 67 -0.09 -17.40 2.98
C TYR A 67 0.46 -18.73 3.49
N PRO A 68 1.34 -19.39 2.74
CA PRO A 68 2.04 -20.57 3.23
C PRO A 68 2.92 -20.18 4.42
N ASP A 69 2.89 -20.99 5.48
CA ASP A 69 3.78 -20.84 6.63
C ASP A 69 5.22 -21.12 6.17
N GLU A 70 6.11 -20.15 6.38
CA GLU A 70 7.55 -20.34 6.23
C GLU A 70 8.01 -21.21 7.41
N THR A 71 8.09 -22.53 7.21
CA THR A 71 8.73 -23.48 8.14
C THR A 71 10.24 -23.33 8.11
#